data_AF-A0A0D2ADT8-F1
#
_entry.id   AF-A0A0D2ADT8-F1
#
_cell.length_a   1.000
_cell.length_b   1.000
_cell.length_c   1.000
_cell.angle_alpha   90.00
_cell.angle_beta   90.00
_cell.angle_gamma   90.00
#
_symmetry.space_group_name_H-M   'P 1'
#
loop_
_entity.id
_entity.type
_entity.pdbx_description
1 polymer ?
#
loop_
_entity_poly.entity_id
_entity_poly.type
_entity_poly.pdbx_seq_one_letter_code
_entity_poly.pdbx_strand_id
1 'polypeptide(L)'
;MYIPNTKWTWAFAIVALVQACIILAFESYVFGHFQIHLRDSDAPNSNDDSSVRTIPTFLTLYIFGFLYQLLLVWDALRMKNTIQVIGLVMYNIGLLIYGAVQMEQIRDAIFSLAESEAVHKSLWSDIRPFLLAIPCILALGTVCMAFIAWKLYDEFAWTIYKRISADLRMKRRYLYYQVYIALLKFDFFFFLGFTVQFVVIVTRQQNVEFALTIAAIPVTILILLAAAWFVRKENLWGTIGVIVSSPHLRSDLHREYRFTDLSII
;
A
#
# COMPACT_ATOMS: atom_id res chain seq x y z
N MET A 1 -20.24 13.36 -6.63
CA MET A 1 -18.88 13.19 -7.20
C MET A 1 -18.11 14.47 -6.94
N TYR A 2 -16.95 14.43 -6.28
CA TYR A 2 -16.14 15.63 -5.97
C TYR A 2 -15.36 16.03 -7.22
N ILE A 3 -15.30 17.32 -7.55
CA ILE A 3 -14.53 17.81 -8.69
C ILE A 3 -13.42 18.71 -8.11
N PRO A 4 -12.14 18.53 -8.49
CA PRO A 4 -11.07 19.39 -8.00
C PRO A 4 -11.34 20.84 -8.42
N ASN A 5 -11.17 21.78 -7.49
CA ASN A 5 -11.55 23.18 -7.71
C ASN A 5 -10.36 24.10 -8.00
N THR A 6 -9.13 23.64 -7.78
CA THR A 6 -7.92 24.46 -7.96
C THR A 6 -6.94 23.83 -8.94
N LYS A 7 -6.12 24.66 -9.58
CA LYS A 7 -5.14 24.20 -10.59
C LYS A 7 -4.19 23.14 -10.01
N TRP A 8 -3.77 23.32 -8.76
CA TRP A 8 -2.86 22.39 -8.08
C TRP A 8 -3.53 21.07 -7.70
N THR A 9 -4.78 21.10 -7.24
CA THR A 9 -5.54 19.87 -6.95
C THR A 9 -5.79 19.04 -8.22
N TRP A 10 -6.08 19.70 -9.35
CA TRP A 10 -6.13 19.05 -10.66
C TRP A 10 -4.78 18.49 -11.10
N ALA A 11 -3.71 19.28 -10.98
CA ALA A 11 -2.37 18.84 -11.36
C ALA A 11 -1.94 17.58 -10.58
N PHE A 12 -2.18 17.55 -9.26
CA PHE A 12 -1.86 16.40 -8.42
C PHE A 12 -2.65 15.14 -8.85
N ALA A 13 -3.95 15.28 -9.10
CA ALA A 13 -4.80 14.19 -9.56
C ALA A 13 -4.39 13.67 -10.95
N ILE A 14 -4.09 14.57 -11.89
CA ILE A 14 -3.68 14.22 -13.26
C ILE A 14 -2.33 13.50 -13.24
N VAL A 15 -1.34 14.01 -12.50
CA VAL A 15 -0.03 13.34 -12.39
C VAL A 15 -0.18 11.93 -11.84
N ALA A 16 -0.96 11.76 -10.76
CA ALA A 16 -1.23 10.44 -10.19
C ALA A 16 -1.96 9.52 -11.18
N LEU A 17 -2.96 10.03 -11.91
CA LEU A 17 -3.72 9.28 -12.91
C LEU A 17 -2.83 8.83 -14.08
N VAL A 18 -2.06 9.75 -14.67
CA VAL A 18 -1.16 9.46 -15.79
C VAL A 18 -0.10 8.45 -15.36
N GLN A 19 0.51 8.66 -14.21
CA GLN A 19 1.47 7.72 -13.63
C GLN A 19 0.85 6.32 -13.47
N ALA A 20 -0.34 6.23 -12.86
CA ALA A 20 -1.02 4.96 -12.68
C ALA A 20 -1.38 4.29 -14.02
N CYS A 21 -1.92 5.03 -15.00
CA CYS A 21 -2.26 4.48 -16.30
C CYS A 21 -1.04 3.89 -17.03
N ILE A 22 0.09 4.59 -17.03
CA ILE A 22 1.31 4.10 -17.69
C ILE A 22 1.83 2.84 -17.00
N ILE A 23 1.90 2.84 -15.67
CA ILE A 23 2.42 1.70 -14.91
C ILE A 23 1.48 0.49 -15.04
N LEU A 24 0.17 0.69 -14.94
CA LEU A 24 -0.82 -0.37 -15.14
C LEU A 24 -0.75 -0.99 -16.54
N ALA A 25 -0.47 -0.19 -17.57
CA ALA A 25 -0.26 -0.70 -18.92
C ALA A 25 0.99 -1.58 -19.02
N PHE A 26 2.10 -1.16 -18.41
CA PHE A 26 3.34 -1.96 -18.39
C PHE A 26 3.19 -3.24 -17.57
N GLU A 27 2.55 -3.17 -16.39
CA GLU A 27 2.26 -4.35 -15.56
C GLU A 27 1.35 -5.35 -16.29
N SER A 28 0.29 -4.86 -16.95
CA SER A 28 -0.61 -5.72 -17.72
C SER A 28 0.09 -6.39 -18.91
N TYR A 29 1.01 -5.68 -19.57
CA TYR A 29 1.83 -6.25 -20.64
C TYR A 29 2.74 -7.36 -20.12
N VAL A 30 3.48 -7.12 -19.04
CA VAL A 30 4.37 -8.12 -18.42
C VAL A 30 3.58 -9.35 -17.97
N PHE A 31 2.43 -9.14 -17.33
CA PHE A 31 1.53 -10.22 -16.90
C PHE A 31 1.02 -11.05 -18.08
N GLY A 32 0.53 -10.40 -19.14
CA GLY A 32 0.01 -11.08 -20.33
C GLY A 32 1.10 -11.88 -21.05
N HIS A 33 2.29 -11.31 -21.21
CA HIS A 33 3.42 -11.97 -21.86
C HIS A 33 3.89 -13.21 -21.07
N PHE A 34 3.94 -13.11 -19.74
CA PHE A 34 4.25 -14.24 -18.86
C PHE A 34 3.21 -15.36 -18.99
N GLN A 35 1.92 -15.02 -18.97
CA GLN A 35 0.83 -16.00 -19.04
C GLN A 35 0.80 -16.78 -20.37
N ILE A 36 1.14 -16.13 -21.48
CA ILE A 36 1.20 -16.78 -22.80
C ILE A 36 2.36 -17.78 -22.83
N HIS A 37 3.56 -17.40 -22.37
CA HIS A 37 4.73 -18.28 -22.35
C HIS A 37 4.55 -19.48 -21.41
N LEU A 38 3.83 -19.28 -20.31
CA LEU A 38 3.48 -20.37 -19.39
C LEU A 38 2.47 -21.36 -20.01
N ARG A 39 1.57 -20.88 -20.87
CA ARG A 39 0.56 -21.71 -21.55
C ARG A 39 1.13 -22.48 -22.74
N ASP A 40 2.07 -21.89 -23.46
CA ASP A 40 2.72 -22.51 -24.62
C ASP A 40 3.76 -23.57 -24.24
N SER A 41 4.22 -23.53 -22.99
CA SER A 41 5.07 -24.57 -22.43
C SER A 41 4.15 -25.71 -21.95
N ASP A 42 4.18 -26.87 -22.62
CA ASP A 42 3.45 -28.12 -22.27
C ASP A 42 3.97 -28.73 -20.93
N ALA A 43 4.10 -27.90 -19.89
CA ALA A 43 4.65 -28.28 -18.60
C ALA A 43 3.62 -29.16 -17.85
N PRO A 44 3.93 -30.44 -17.57
CA PRO A 44 3.03 -31.32 -16.85
C PRO A 44 2.95 -30.88 -15.39
N ASN A 45 1.76 -30.52 -14.91
CA ASN A 45 1.44 -30.32 -13.49
C ASN A 45 2.46 -29.47 -12.67
N SER A 46 2.95 -28.36 -13.23
CA SER A 46 3.79 -27.38 -12.51
C SER A 46 3.01 -26.46 -11.55
N ASN A 47 1.69 -26.67 -11.41
CA ASN A 47 0.80 -25.91 -10.53
C ASN A 47 1.23 -25.93 -9.04
N ASP A 48 2.18 -26.78 -8.65
CA ASP A 48 2.69 -26.89 -7.29
C ASP A 48 4.00 -26.11 -7.05
N ASP A 49 4.65 -25.59 -8.10
CA ASP A 49 5.84 -24.77 -7.92
C ASP A 49 5.44 -23.35 -7.47
N SER A 50 5.95 -22.97 -6.30
CA SER A 50 5.77 -21.62 -5.73
C SER A 50 6.14 -20.51 -6.73
N SER A 51 7.14 -20.76 -7.59
CA SER A 51 7.65 -19.80 -8.58
C SER A 51 6.57 -19.34 -9.57
N VAL A 52 5.66 -20.25 -9.98
CA VAL A 52 4.56 -19.96 -10.91
C VAL A 52 3.55 -18.98 -10.30
N ARG A 53 3.32 -19.07 -8.98
CA ARG A 53 2.35 -18.22 -8.27
C ARG A 53 2.97 -16.90 -7.80
N THR A 54 4.27 -16.86 -7.55
CA THR A 54 4.99 -15.68 -7.08
C THR A 54 4.85 -14.51 -8.05
N ILE A 55 5.14 -14.71 -9.34
CA ILE A 55 5.12 -13.64 -10.35
C ILE A 55 3.73 -12.96 -10.42
N PRO A 56 2.62 -13.68 -10.74
CA PRO A 56 1.26 -13.11 -10.71
C PRO A 56 0.91 -12.35 -9.44
N THR A 57 1.34 -12.85 -8.28
CA THR A 57 1.03 -12.25 -6.98
C THR A 57 1.72 -10.89 -6.84
N PHE A 58 3.01 -10.81 -7.16
CA PHE A 58 3.75 -9.55 -7.08
C PHE A 58 3.20 -8.48 -8.03
N LEU A 59 2.88 -8.86 -9.29
CA LEU A 59 2.26 -7.94 -10.27
C LEU A 59 0.87 -7.48 -9.83
N THR A 60 0.01 -8.40 -9.39
CA THR A 60 -1.37 -8.07 -8.99
C THR A 60 -1.41 -7.14 -7.78
N LEU A 61 -0.52 -7.35 -6.80
CA LEU A 61 -0.41 -6.47 -5.65
C LEU A 61 0.10 -5.09 -6.02
N TYR A 62 0.98 -5.00 -7.01
CA TYR A 62 1.46 -3.70 -7.48
C TYR A 62 0.37 -2.93 -8.23
N ILE A 63 -0.38 -3.61 -9.10
CA ILE A 63 -1.60 -3.07 -9.74
C ILE A 63 -2.58 -2.56 -8.68
N PHE A 64 -2.85 -3.38 -7.66
CA PHE A 64 -3.73 -2.98 -6.56
C PHE A 64 -3.20 -1.75 -5.81
N GLY A 65 -1.88 -1.63 -5.64
CA GLY A 65 -1.24 -0.45 -5.04
C GLY A 65 -1.52 0.84 -5.81
N PHE A 66 -1.38 0.84 -7.13
CA PHE A 66 -1.69 2.03 -7.93
C PHE A 66 -3.18 2.37 -7.95
N LEU A 67 -4.06 1.36 -8.00
CA LEU A 67 -5.50 1.59 -7.88
C LEU A 67 -5.86 2.19 -6.50
N TYR A 68 -5.27 1.65 -5.44
CA TYR A 68 -5.45 2.18 -4.08
C TYR A 68 -4.91 3.61 -3.95
N GLN A 69 -3.78 3.90 -4.57
CA GLN A 69 -3.22 5.25 -4.62
C GLN A 69 -4.21 6.25 -5.23
N LEU A 70 -4.87 5.92 -6.34
CA LEU A 70 -5.86 6.80 -6.96
C LEU A 70 -7.06 7.08 -6.04
N LEU A 71 -7.53 6.05 -5.32
CA LEU A 71 -8.58 6.21 -4.31
C LEU A 71 -8.14 7.14 -3.17
N LEU A 72 -6.91 6.99 -2.70
CA LEU A 72 -6.34 7.85 -1.66
C LEU A 72 -6.09 9.28 -2.14
N VAL A 73 -5.67 9.48 -3.39
CA VAL A 73 -5.53 10.81 -4.01
C VAL A 73 -6.89 11.51 -4.02
N TRP A 74 -7.92 10.85 -4.52
CA TRP A 74 -9.27 11.39 -4.54
C TRP A 74 -9.76 11.78 -3.13
N ASP A 75 -9.58 10.88 -2.18
CA ASP A 75 -10.01 11.07 -0.79
C ASP A 75 -9.23 12.20 -0.07
N ALA A 76 -7.91 12.27 -0.28
CA ALA A 76 -7.06 13.33 0.26
C ALA A 76 -7.46 14.71 -0.26
N LEU A 77 -7.71 14.83 -1.57
CA LEU A 77 -8.11 16.08 -2.20
C LEU A 77 -9.52 16.50 -1.78
N ARG A 78 -10.49 15.56 -1.74
CA ARG A 78 -11.87 15.83 -1.31
C ARG A 78 -11.92 16.37 0.12
N MET A 79 -11.19 15.73 1.04
CA MET A 79 -11.18 16.13 2.45
C MET A 79 -10.19 17.27 2.75
N LYS A 80 -9.43 17.73 1.74
CA LYS A 80 -8.31 18.68 1.91
C LYS A 80 -7.36 18.26 3.02
N ASN A 81 -7.07 16.95 3.11
CA ASN A 81 -6.23 16.37 4.15
C ASN A 81 -4.76 16.48 3.74
N THR A 82 -4.07 17.49 4.26
CA THR A 82 -2.66 17.74 3.96
C THR A 82 -1.73 16.60 4.39
N ILE A 83 -2.01 15.97 5.53
CA ILE A 83 -1.21 14.85 6.03
C ILE A 83 -1.29 13.67 5.06
N GLN A 84 -2.47 13.42 4.49
CA GLN A 84 -2.67 12.36 3.52
C GLN A 84 -1.99 12.67 2.16
N VAL A 85 -1.93 13.93 1.75
CA VAL A 85 -1.18 14.35 0.55
C VAL A 85 0.33 14.10 0.74
N ILE A 86 0.89 14.45 1.91
CA ILE A 86 2.29 14.14 2.24
C ILE A 86 2.49 12.62 2.31
N GLY A 87 1.55 11.90 2.93
CA GLY A 87 1.52 10.45 2.98
C GLY A 87 1.54 9.79 1.61
N LEU A 88 0.84 10.35 0.61
CA LEU A 88 0.85 9.87 -0.77
C LEU A 88 2.21 10.01 -1.44
N VAL A 89 2.98 11.05 -1.13
CA VAL A 89 4.36 11.18 -1.63
C VAL A 89 5.25 10.09 -1.02
N MET A 90 5.17 9.88 0.29
CA MET A 90 5.89 8.79 0.97
C MET A 90 5.46 7.40 0.46
N TYR A 91 4.17 7.24 0.16
CA TYR A 91 3.61 6.01 -0.39
C TYR A 91 4.22 5.70 -1.77
N ASN A 92 4.42 6.69 -2.64
CA ASN A 92 5.12 6.47 -3.91
C ASN A 92 6.56 6.01 -3.72
N ILE A 93 7.27 6.55 -2.72
CA ILE A 93 8.62 6.07 -2.37
C ILE A 93 8.57 4.60 -1.96
N GLY A 94 7.57 4.22 -1.14
CA GLY A 94 7.32 2.82 -0.79
C GLY A 94 7.05 1.93 -2.00
N LEU A 95 6.22 2.38 -2.94
CA LEU A 95 5.99 1.67 -4.20
C LEU A 95 7.24 1.59 -5.09
N LEU A 96 8.16 2.55 -4.99
CA LEU A 96 9.44 2.52 -5.72
C LEU A 96 10.34 1.42 -5.16
N ILE A 97 10.44 1.33 -3.83
CA ILE A 97 11.16 0.24 -3.16
C ILE A 97 10.53 -1.11 -3.51
N TYR A 98 9.19 -1.19 -3.49
CA TYR A 98 8.48 -2.41 -3.89
C TYR A 98 8.82 -2.81 -5.34
N GLY A 99 8.79 -1.87 -6.28
CA GLY A 99 9.11 -2.14 -7.69
C GLY A 99 10.56 -2.65 -7.88
N ALA A 100 11.51 -2.15 -7.08
CA ALA A 100 12.87 -2.67 -7.08
C ALA A 100 12.92 -4.13 -6.59
N VAL A 101 12.24 -4.46 -5.48
CA VAL A 101 12.16 -5.83 -4.96
C VAL A 101 11.43 -6.76 -5.94
N GLN A 102 10.32 -6.31 -6.53
CA GLN A 102 9.54 -7.06 -7.51
C GLN A 102 10.39 -7.48 -8.71
N MET A 103 11.28 -6.61 -9.20
CA MET A 103 12.15 -6.94 -10.32
C MET A 103 13.07 -8.12 -10.02
N GLU A 104 13.68 -8.15 -8.82
CA GLU A 104 14.54 -9.26 -8.40
C GLU A 104 13.75 -10.55 -8.24
N GLN A 105 12.57 -10.47 -7.60
CA GLN A 105 11.70 -11.63 -7.40
C GLN A 105 11.19 -12.24 -8.72
N ILE A 106 10.82 -11.40 -9.70
CA ILE A 106 10.40 -11.86 -11.02
C ILE A 106 11.57 -12.49 -11.78
N ARG A 107 12.76 -11.87 -11.70
CA ARG A 107 13.97 -12.42 -12.33
C ARG A 107 14.26 -13.81 -11.78
N ASP A 108 14.33 -13.95 -10.46
CA ASP A 108 14.71 -15.19 -9.80
C ASP A 108 13.67 -16.29 -10.05
N ALA A 109 12.38 -15.95 -10.08
CA ALA A 109 11.30 -16.88 -10.44
C ALA A 109 11.34 -17.32 -11.92
N ILE A 110 11.75 -16.44 -12.85
CA ILE A 110 11.92 -16.85 -14.27
C ILE A 110 13.13 -17.77 -14.42
N PHE A 111 14.23 -17.51 -13.72
CA PHE A 111 15.40 -18.38 -13.78
C PHE A 111 15.11 -19.77 -13.19
N SER A 112 14.37 -19.86 -12.07
CA SER A 112 13.97 -21.16 -11.52
C SER A 112 13.04 -21.95 -12.47
N LEU A 113 12.12 -21.25 -13.14
CA LEU A 113 11.23 -21.86 -14.14
C LEU A 113 11.97 -22.25 -15.43
N ALA A 114 13.05 -21.56 -15.77
CA ALA A 114 13.87 -21.90 -16.93
C ALA A 114 14.78 -23.11 -16.68
N GLU A 115 15.19 -23.35 -15.44
CA GLU A 115 15.92 -24.57 -15.06
C GLU A 115 15.04 -25.82 -15.11
N SER A 116 13.73 -25.67 -14.89
CA SER A 116 12.75 -26.75 -14.99
C SER A 116 12.15 -26.94 -16.39
N GLU A 117 12.72 -26.28 -17.42
CA GLU A 117 12.23 -26.24 -18.81
C GLU A 117 10.77 -25.74 -18.97
N ALA A 118 10.19 -25.15 -17.93
CA ALA A 118 8.82 -24.65 -17.93
C ALA A 118 8.67 -23.30 -18.65
N VAL A 119 9.77 -22.55 -18.83
CA VAL A 119 9.79 -21.23 -19.48
C VAL A 119 11.11 -21.01 -20.23
N HIS A 120 11.06 -20.39 -21.41
CA HIS A 120 12.26 -20.01 -22.16
C HIS A 120 12.99 -18.83 -21.50
N LYS A 121 14.34 -18.92 -21.39
CA LYS A 121 15.20 -17.84 -20.85
C LYS A 121 15.07 -16.50 -21.62
N SER A 122 14.61 -16.54 -22.88
CA SER A 122 14.35 -15.34 -23.69
C SER A 122 13.28 -14.44 -23.08
N LEU A 123 12.33 -14.99 -22.31
CA LEU A 123 11.24 -14.23 -21.69
C LEU A 123 11.76 -13.06 -20.84
N TRP A 124 12.84 -13.27 -20.09
CA TRP A 124 13.45 -12.22 -19.27
C TRP A 124 13.93 -11.04 -20.11
N SER A 125 14.50 -11.30 -21.30
CA SER A 125 15.00 -10.26 -22.19
C SER A 125 13.86 -9.34 -22.67
N ASP A 126 12.67 -9.90 -22.88
CA ASP A 126 11.52 -9.17 -23.41
C ASP A 126 10.84 -8.29 -22.34
N ILE A 127 10.72 -8.80 -21.10
CA ILE A 127 10.00 -8.08 -20.03
C ILE A 127 10.89 -7.13 -19.22
N ARG A 128 12.20 -7.41 -19.11
CA ARG A 128 13.16 -6.61 -18.35
C ARG A 128 13.11 -5.09 -18.66
N PRO A 129 13.06 -4.64 -19.93
CA PRO A 129 13.02 -3.20 -20.20
C PRO A 129 11.76 -2.52 -19.62
N PHE A 130 10.62 -3.20 -19.63
CA PHE A 130 9.38 -2.68 -19.05
C PHE A 130 9.45 -2.61 -17.52
N LEU A 131 9.94 -3.67 -16.88
CA LEU A 131 10.16 -3.73 -15.43
C LEU A 131 11.12 -2.63 -14.94
N LEU A 132 12.11 -2.26 -15.75
CA LEU A 132 13.05 -1.17 -15.43
C LEU A 132 12.45 0.22 -15.68
N ALA A 133 11.60 0.36 -16.69
CA ALA A 133 10.95 1.63 -17.01
C ALA A 133 9.97 2.07 -15.90
N ILE A 134 9.28 1.12 -15.25
CA ILE A 134 8.30 1.39 -14.20
C ILE A 134 8.87 2.23 -13.03
N PRO A 135 9.95 1.82 -12.33
CA PRO A 135 10.51 2.61 -11.24
C PRO A 135 11.06 3.96 -11.71
N CYS A 136 11.55 4.10 -12.95
CA CYS A 136 11.97 5.38 -13.50
C CYS A 136 10.80 6.36 -13.67
N ILE A 137 9.68 5.87 -14.22
CA ILE A 137 8.45 6.67 -14.39
C ILE A 137 7.84 7.03 -13.05
N LEU A 138 7.82 6.07 -12.12
CA LEU A 138 7.37 6.29 -10.74
C LEU A 138 8.25 7.32 -10.01
N ALA A 139 9.57 7.26 -10.15
CA ALA A 139 10.48 8.22 -9.55
C ALA A 139 10.21 9.65 -10.07
N LEU A 140 10.07 9.81 -11.39
CA LEU A 140 9.74 11.09 -12.00
C LEU A 140 8.39 11.62 -11.49
N GLY A 141 7.35 10.77 -11.51
CA GLY A 141 6.02 11.13 -11.01
C GLY A 141 6.00 11.44 -9.51
N THR A 142 6.85 10.79 -8.72
CA THR A 142 7.06 11.08 -7.29
C THR A 142 7.63 12.47 -7.09
N VAL A 143 8.65 12.87 -7.86
CA VAL A 143 9.24 14.21 -7.79
C VAL A 143 8.20 15.27 -8.19
N CYS A 144 7.45 15.03 -9.26
CA CYS A 144 6.35 15.91 -9.68
C CYS A 144 5.27 16.02 -8.59
N MET A 145 4.84 14.90 -8.01
CA MET A 145 3.86 14.90 -6.91
C MET A 145 4.39 15.57 -5.66
N ALA A 146 5.67 15.43 -5.32
CA ALA A 146 6.28 16.10 -4.17
C ALA A 146 6.28 17.63 -4.34
N PHE A 147 6.65 18.11 -5.53
CA PHE A 147 6.60 19.53 -5.85
C PHE A 147 5.18 20.10 -5.76
N ILE A 148 4.20 19.38 -6.34
CA ILE A 148 2.80 19.79 -6.30
C ILE A 148 2.25 19.72 -4.87
N ALA A 149 2.60 18.68 -4.10
CA ALA A 149 2.22 18.51 -2.70
C ALA A 149 2.68 19.69 -1.83
N TRP A 150 3.88 20.21 -2.08
CA TRP A 150 4.36 21.42 -1.40
C TRP A 150 3.45 22.64 -1.66
N LYS A 151 2.97 22.82 -2.90
CA LYS A 151 1.99 23.87 -3.21
C LYS A 151 0.61 23.62 -2.60
N LEU A 152 0.14 22.37 -2.55
CA LEU A 152 -1.12 22.03 -1.88
C LEU A 152 -1.06 22.25 -0.37
N TYR A 153 0.11 22.02 0.25
CA TYR A 153 0.31 22.24 1.68
C TYR A 153 -0.09 23.67 2.07
N ASP A 154 0.44 24.67 1.35
CA ASP A 154 0.15 26.09 1.60
C ASP A 154 -1.35 26.40 1.38
N GLU A 155 -1.94 25.90 0.29
CA GLU A 155 -3.34 26.13 -0.06
C GLU A 155 -4.31 25.54 0.99
N PHE A 156 -4.02 24.32 1.46
CA PHE A 156 -4.82 23.63 2.46
C PHE A 156 -4.62 24.22 3.85
N ALA A 157 -3.38 24.55 4.23
CA ALA A 157 -3.10 25.23 5.49
C ALA A 157 -3.85 26.57 5.59
N TRP A 158 -3.86 27.36 4.51
CA TRP A 158 -4.62 28.61 4.44
C TRP A 158 -6.14 28.39 4.54
N THR A 159 -6.67 27.35 3.87
CA THR A 159 -8.09 27.00 3.93
C THR A 159 -8.52 26.58 5.35
N ILE A 160 -7.71 25.75 6.02
CA ILE A 160 -7.94 25.28 7.39
C ILE A 160 -7.88 26.46 8.36
N TYR A 161 -6.89 27.34 8.20
CA TYR A 161 -6.74 28.53 9.03
C TYR A 161 -8.01 29.39 9.03
N LYS A 162 -8.61 29.68 7.86
CA LYS A 162 -9.82 30.50 7.74
C LYS A 162 -11.09 29.90 8.36
N ARG A 163 -11.21 28.57 8.41
CA ARG A 163 -12.43 27.91 8.95
C ARG A 163 -12.39 27.70 10.45
N ILE A 164 -11.20 27.54 11.03
CA ILE A 164 -11.00 27.10 12.42
C ILE A 164 -10.32 28.21 13.26
N SER A 165 -10.37 29.48 12.82
CA SER A 165 -9.54 30.57 13.38
C SER A 165 -9.72 30.88 14.86
N ALA A 166 -10.74 30.37 15.56
CA ALA A 166 -11.06 30.81 16.93
C ALA A 166 -10.67 29.83 18.06
N ASP A 167 -10.47 28.52 17.81
CA ASP A 167 -10.17 27.56 18.88
C ASP A 167 -9.03 26.57 18.53
N LEU A 168 -7.88 26.79 19.19
CA LEU A 168 -6.68 25.96 19.07
C LEU A 168 -6.87 24.55 19.63
N ARG A 169 -7.77 24.34 20.60
CA ARG A 169 -8.06 23.02 21.17
C ARG A 169 -8.82 22.15 20.17
N MET A 170 -9.81 22.72 19.48
CA MET A 170 -10.54 22.01 18.43
C MET A 170 -9.65 21.70 17.21
N LYS A 171 -8.80 22.65 16.79
CA LYS A 171 -7.84 22.47 15.70
C LYS A 171 -6.91 21.26 15.94
N ARG A 172 -6.39 21.12 17.15
CA ARG A 172 -5.47 20.04 17.52
C ARG A 172 -6.15 18.67 17.53
N ARG A 173 -7.37 18.56 18.06
CA ARG A 173 -8.15 17.30 18.02
C ARG A 173 -8.47 16.88 16.59
N TYR A 174 -8.83 17.83 15.73
CA TYR A 174 -9.07 17.59 14.32
C TYR A 174 -7.82 17.08 13.59
N LEU A 175 -6.65 17.67 13.87
CA LEU A 175 -5.38 17.24 13.30
C LEU A 175 -5.05 15.80 13.71
N TYR A 176 -5.16 15.45 15.00
CA TYR A 176 -4.92 14.07 15.46
C TYR A 176 -5.85 13.06 14.78
N TYR A 177 -7.13 13.41 14.64
CA TYR A 177 -8.09 12.58 13.91
C TYR A 177 -7.69 12.38 12.43
N GLN A 178 -7.25 13.44 11.75
CA GLN A 178 -6.78 13.35 10.36
C GLN A 178 -5.50 12.52 10.22
N VAL A 179 -4.54 12.67 11.14
CA VAL A 179 -3.33 11.83 11.18
C VAL A 179 -3.72 10.36 11.36
N TYR A 180 -4.55 10.07 12.35
CA TYR A 180 -4.97 8.70 12.66
C TYR A 180 -5.66 8.03 11.48
N ILE A 181 -6.66 8.69 10.88
CA ILE A 181 -7.37 8.14 9.72
C ILE A 181 -6.46 8.01 8.49
N ALA A 182 -5.52 8.94 8.29
CA ALA A 182 -4.55 8.83 7.19
C ALA A 182 -3.63 7.62 7.39
N LEU A 183 -3.03 7.47 8.58
CA LEU A 183 -2.17 6.34 8.91
C LEU A 183 -2.91 5.01 8.77
N LEU A 184 -4.14 4.92 9.27
CA LEU A 184 -4.96 3.71 9.17
C LEU A 184 -5.25 3.30 7.72
N LYS A 185 -5.44 4.28 6.82
CA LYS A 185 -5.61 4.00 5.38
C LYS A 185 -4.33 3.47 4.74
N PHE A 186 -3.19 4.10 5.00
CA PHE A 186 -1.93 3.61 4.44
C PHE A 186 -1.56 2.22 5.01
N ASP A 187 -1.76 2.02 6.32
CA ASP A 187 -1.52 0.76 7.02
C ASP A 187 -2.38 -0.38 6.45
N PHE A 188 -3.64 -0.11 6.12
CA PHE A 188 -4.53 -1.09 5.49
C PHE A 188 -3.93 -1.72 4.23
N PHE A 189 -3.29 -0.91 3.38
CA PHE A 189 -2.66 -1.43 2.17
C PHE A 189 -1.45 -2.32 2.48
N PHE A 190 -0.54 -1.87 3.35
CA PHE A 190 0.67 -2.63 3.69
C PHE A 190 0.32 -3.97 4.34
N PHE A 191 -0.67 -3.97 5.24
CA PHE A 191 -1.07 -5.16 5.95
C PHE A 191 -1.79 -6.17 5.05
N LEU A 192 -2.67 -5.69 4.16
CA LEU A 192 -3.32 -6.53 3.16
C LEU A 192 -2.28 -7.11 2.19
N GLY A 193 -1.38 -6.28 1.66
CA GLY A 193 -0.32 -6.70 0.75
C GLY A 193 0.60 -7.75 1.37
N PHE A 194 1.09 -7.49 2.59
CA PHE A 194 1.92 -8.44 3.34
C PHE A 194 1.21 -9.77 3.56
N THR A 195 -0.06 -9.74 3.96
CA THR A 195 -0.82 -10.97 4.23
C THR A 195 -1.00 -11.80 2.96
N VAL A 196 -1.32 -11.17 1.82
CA VAL A 196 -1.46 -11.87 0.53
C VAL A 196 -0.13 -12.48 0.09
N GLN A 197 0.99 -11.75 0.19
CA GLN A 197 2.31 -12.30 -0.13
C GLN A 197 2.69 -13.46 0.79
N PHE A 198 2.41 -13.32 2.08
CA PHE A 198 2.71 -14.34 3.07
C PHE A 198 1.92 -15.63 2.81
N VAL A 199 0.63 -15.56 2.42
CA VAL A 199 -0.15 -16.74 2.02
C VAL A 199 0.53 -17.49 0.87
N VAL A 200 0.95 -16.77 -0.18
CA VAL A 200 1.54 -17.40 -1.37
C VAL A 200 2.86 -18.11 -1.04
N ILE A 201 3.64 -17.54 -0.13
CA ILE A 201 4.89 -18.15 0.36
C ILE A 201 4.58 -19.38 1.25
N VAL A 202 3.60 -19.29 2.16
CA VAL A 202 3.28 -20.35 3.14
C VAL A 202 2.54 -21.55 2.53
N THR A 203 1.99 -21.41 1.32
CA THR A 203 1.19 -22.45 0.63
C THR A 203 1.97 -23.77 0.43
N ARG A 204 3.28 -23.79 0.62
CA ARG A 204 4.12 -25.00 0.48
C ARG A 204 3.90 -26.06 1.58
N GLN A 205 3.20 -25.74 2.68
CA GLN A 205 2.93 -26.69 3.76
C GLN A 205 1.42 -26.93 3.92
N GLN A 206 0.97 -28.18 3.72
CA GLN A 206 -0.42 -28.62 3.99
C GLN A 206 -0.71 -28.71 5.50
N ASN A 207 -0.50 -27.62 6.23
CA ASN A 207 -0.60 -27.56 7.68
C ASN A 207 -1.56 -26.47 8.12
N VAL A 208 -1.93 -26.52 9.41
CA VAL A 208 -2.76 -25.53 10.14
C VAL A 208 -2.33 -24.07 9.88
N GLU A 209 -1.05 -23.84 9.58
CA GLU A 209 -0.49 -22.53 9.22
C GLU A 209 -1.15 -21.90 7.97
N PHE A 210 -1.48 -22.68 6.94
CA PHE A 210 -2.16 -22.19 5.74
C PHE A 210 -3.58 -21.74 6.05
N ALA A 211 -4.33 -22.55 6.82
CA ALA A 211 -5.69 -22.22 7.24
C ALA A 211 -5.73 -20.99 8.16
N LEU A 212 -4.78 -20.88 9.11
CA LEU A 212 -4.63 -19.71 9.97
C LEU A 212 -4.32 -18.45 9.16
N THR A 213 -3.46 -18.55 8.14
CA THR A 213 -3.10 -17.39 7.32
C THR A 213 -4.27 -16.93 6.44
N ILE A 214 -5.03 -17.85 5.86
CA ILE A 214 -6.26 -17.51 5.13
C ILE A 214 -7.28 -16.86 6.05
N ALA A 215 -7.45 -17.38 7.28
CA ALA A 215 -8.34 -16.79 8.27
C ALA A 215 -7.87 -15.41 8.76
N ALA A 216 -6.57 -15.13 8.72
CA ALA A 216 -6.02 -13.84 9.08
C ALA A 216 -6.51 -12.74 8.11
N ILE A 217 -6.59 -12.97 6.80
CA ILE A 217 -7.02 -11.95 5.82
C ILE A 217 -8.38 -11.29 6.17
N PRO A 218 -9.49 -12.02 6.35
CA PRO A 218 -10.77 -11.41 6.68
C PRO A 218 -10.76 -10.82 8.09
N VAL A 219 -10.05 -11.44 9.04
CA VAL A 219 -9.94 -10.92 10.42
C VAL A 219 -9.24 -9.56 10.44
N THR A 220 -8.16 -9.40 9.68
CA THR A 220 -7.41 -8.14 9.63
C THR A 220 -8.20 -7.04 8.95
N ILE A 221 -8.91 -7.36 7.86
CA ILE A 221 -9.86 -6.43 7.22
C ILE A 221 -10.95 -6.00 8.21
N LEU A 222 -11.55 -6.94 8.95
CA LEU A 222 -12.58 -6.64 9.94
C LEU A 222 -12.06 -5.77 11.08
N ILE A 223 -10.85 -6.05 11.60
CA ILE A 223 -10.22 -5.23 12.64
C ILE A 223 -9.98 -3.80 12.16
N LEU A 224 -9.50 -3.62 10.94
CA LEU A 224 -9.23 -2.30 10.37
C LEU A 224 -10.52 -1.52 10.09
N LEU A 225 -11.57 -2.18 9.61
CA LEU A 225 -12.90 -1.58 9.44
C LEU A 225 -13.53 -1.22 10.80
N ALA A 226 -13.40 -2.09 11.80
CA ALA A 226 -13.88 -1.84 13.15
C ALA A 226 -13.13 -0.67 13.80
N ALA A 227 -11.80 -0.58 13.63
CA ALA A 227 -10.98 0.53 14.10
C ALA A 227 -11.42 1.87 13.47
N ALA A 228 -11.65 1.90 12.15
CA ALA A 228 -12.17 3.08 11.47
C ALA A 228 -13.58 3.47 11.95
N TRP A 229 -14.42 2.48 12.28
CA TRP A 229 -15.78 2.70 12.76
C TRP A 229 -15.82 3.21 14.20
N PHE A 230 -15.06 2.60 15.11
CA PHE A 230 -15.04 2.96 16.53
C PHE A 230 -14.49 4.38 16.76
N VAL A 231 -13.47 4.79 16.00
CA VAL A 231 -12.94 6.16 16.10
C VAL A 231 -13.92 7.20 15.56
N ARG A 232 -14.71 6.88 14.53
CA ARG A 232 -15.77 7.80 14.05
C ARG A 232 -16.93 7.94 15.01
N LYS A 233 -17.18 6.94 15.87
CA LYS A 233 -18.32 6.92 16.79
C LYS A 233 -17.95 7.38 18.21
N GLU A 234 -16.72 7.87 18.42
CA GLU A 234 -16.14 8.20 19.73
C GLU A 234 -16.35 7.08 20.78
N ASN A 235 -16.42 5.82 20.36
CA ASN A 235 -16.65 4.70 21.27
C ASN A 235 -15.34 4.27 21.94
N LEU A 236 -15.07 4.86 23.11
CA LEU A 236 -13.82 4.69 23.87
C LEU A 236 -13.46 3.23 24.14
N TRP A 237 -14.44 2.39 24.47
CA TRP A 237 -14.26 0.96 24.77
C TRP A 237 -13.89 0.13 23.53
N GLY A 238 -14.44 0.47 22.36
CA GLY A 238 -14.09 -0.19 21.09
C GLY A 238 -12.66 0.14 20.65
N THR A 239 -12.23 1.39 20.83
CA THR A 239 -10.86 1.83 20.53
C THR A 239 -9.84 1.15 21.45
N ILE A 240 -10.14 1.03 22.75
CA ILE A 240 -9.29 0.28 23.70
C ILE A 240 -9.21 -1.20 23.33
N GLY A 241 -10.33 -1.82 22.94
CA GLY A 241 -10.36 -3.21 22.50
C GLY A 241 -9.45 -3.47 21.29
N VAL A 242 -9.46 -2.58 20.29
CA VAL A 242 -8.56 -2.68 19.12
C VAL A 242 -7.10 -2.51 19.52
N ILE A 243 -6.76 -1.55 20.38
CA ILE A 243 -5.38 -1.32 20.84
C ILE A 243 -4.86 -2.54 21.61
N VAL A 244 -5.67 -3.15 22.47
CA VAL A 244 -5.30 -4.34 23.26
C VAL A 244 -5.13 -5.59 22.38
N SER A 245 -5.85 -5.66 21.25
CA SER A 245 -5.78 -6.78 20.30
C SER A 245 -4.52 -6.78 19.43
N SER A 246 -3.81 -5.66 19.31
CA SER A 246 -2.53 -5.57 18.59
C SER A 246 -1.36 -5.84 19.55
N PRO A 247 -0.70 -7.01 19.48
CA PRO A 247 0.30 -7.41 20.47
C PRO A 247 1.57 -6.55 20.47
N HIS A 248 1.82 -5.77 19.41
CA HIS A 248 3.03 -4.97 19.26
C HIS A 248 3.04 -3.68 20.09
N LEU A 249 1.87 -3.13 20.47
CA LEU A 249 1.78 -1.96 21.38
C LEU A 249 1.71 -2.35 22.86
N ARG A 250 1.50 -3.64 23.17
CA ARG A 250 1.39 -4.11 24.57
C ARG A 250 2.74 -4.01 25.31
N SER A 251 3.86 -4.08 24.61
CA SER A 251 5.20 -3.98 25.22
C SER A 251 5.55 -2.56 25.68
N ASP A 252 5.02 -1.52 25.04
CA ASP A 252 5.34 -0.14 25.37
C ASP A 252 4.52 0.38 26.55
N LEU A 253 3.24 -0.03 26.67
CA LEU A 253 2.42 0.27 27.84
C LEU A 253 3.02 -0.33 29.13
N HIS A 254 3.55 -1.55 29.09
CA HIS A 254 4.19 -2.14 30.27
C HIS A 254 5.49 -1.45 30.69
N ARG A 255 6.15 -0.71 29.78
CA ARG A 255 7.33 0.10 30.14
C ARG A 255 6.91 1.39 30.83
N GLU A 256 5.86 2.05 30.36
CA GLU A 256 5.43 3.33 30.91
C GLU A 256 4.82 3.19 32.32
N TYR A 257 4.09 2.10 32.60
CA TYR A 257 3.63 1.80 33.97
C TYR A 257 4.75 1.48 34.96
N ARG A 258 5.88 0.91 34.49
CA ARG A 258 7.01 0.59 35.37
C ARG A 258 7.81 1.84 35.78
N PHE A 259 7.77 2.91 34.99
CA PHE A 259 8.45 4.17 35.34
C PHE A 259 7.65 5.05 36.30
N THR A 260 6.32 4.95 36.30
CA THR A 260 5.48 5.71 37.23
C THR A 260 5.57 5.16 38.67
N ASP A 261 5.67 3.84 38.82
CA ASP A 261 5.77 3.18 40.14
C ASP A 261 7.13 3.35 40.82
N LEU A 262 8.20 3.67 40.08
CA LEU A 262 9.53 3.92 40.65
C LEU A 262 9.79 5.39 41.03
N SER A 263 8.83 6.29 40.80
CA SER A 263 8.94 7.71 41.18
C SER A 263 8.20 8.09 42.46
N ILE A 264 7.63 7.10 43.17
CA ILE A 264 6.85 7.29 44.41
C ILE A 264 7.47 6.54 45.61
N ILE A 265 8.74 6.12 45.54
CA ILE A 265 9.49 5.65 46.72
C ILE A 265 10.80 6.42 46.85
#